data_AF-A0A9Q4QRH8-F1
#
_entry.id   AF-A0A9Q4QRH8-F1
#
_cell.length_a   1.000
_cell.length_b   1.000
_cell.length_c   1.000
_cell.angle_alpha   90.00
_cell.angle_beta   90.00
_cell.angle_gamma   90.00
#
_symmetry.space_group_name_H-M   'P 1'
#
loop_
_entity.id
_entity.type
_entity.pdbx_description
1 polymer ?
#
loop_
_entity_poly.entity_id
_entity_poly.type
_entity_poly.pdbx_seq_one_letter_code
_entity_poly.pdbx_strand_id
1 'polypeptide(L)' 'MASKYLITSGIKQAVFAEKIGATQAAVSRYAAGRLPEEPYLTAIYNATNRQVTANDFVGHKQRAVK' A
#
# COMPACT_ATOMS: atom_id res chain seq x y z
N MET A 1 -6.16 -1.99 2.08
CA MET A 1 -6.06 -1.42 0.73
C MET A 1 -4.90 -1.96 -0.10
N ALA A 2 -3.63 -1.81 0.32
CA ALA A 2 -2.50 -2.43 -0.40
C ALA A 2 -2.56 -3.97 -0.39
N SER A 3 -3.04 -4.58 0.71
CA SER A 3 -3.33 -6.01 0.79
C SER A 3 -4.34 -6.49 -0.26
N LYS A 4 -5.44 -5.75 -0.45
CA LYS A 4 -6.47 -6.07 -1.45
C LYS A 4 -5.90 -6.00 -2.87
N TYR A 5 -5.13 -4.95 -3.19
CA TYR A 5 -4.47 -4.85 -4.50
C TYR A 5 -3.50 -6.02 -4.74
N LEU A 6 -2.67 -6.39 -3.75
CA LEU A 6 -1.72 -7.49 -3.89
C LEU A 6 -2.41 -8.85 -4.07
N ILE A 7 -3.52 -9.08 -3.37
CA ILE A 7 -4.33 -10.30 -3.52
C ILE A 7 -4.98 -10.35 -4.90
N THR A 8 -5.61 -9.25 -5.35
CA THR A 8 -6.30 -9.20 -6.65
C THR A 8 -5.32 -9.29 -7.83
N SER A 9 -4.13 -8.71 -7.69
CA SER A 9 -3.09 -8.72 -8.75
C SER A 9 -2.22 -9.98 -8.72
N GLY A 10 -2.33 -10.82 -7.69
CA GLY A 10 -1.48 -12.01 -7.52
C GLY A 10 0.01 -11.70 -7.29
N ILE A 11 0.35 -10.45 -6.96
CA ILE A 11 1.75 -10.01 -6.81
C ILE A 11 2.25 -10.35 -5.40
N LYS A 12 3.38 -11.08 -5.32
CA LYS A 12 4.07 -11.33 -4.05
C LYS A 12 4.61 -10.02 -3.47
N GLN A 13 4.49 -9.84 -2.15
CA GLN A 13 4.95 -8.64 -1.45
C GLN A 13 6.42 -8.30 -1.71
N ALA A 14 7.30 -9.31 -1.81
CA ALA A 14 8.71 -9.11 -2.12
C ALA A 14 8.93 -8.46 -3.50
N VAL A 15 8.24 -8.97 -4.53
CA VAL A 15 8.31 -8.43 -5.89
C VAL A 15 7.75 -7.00 -5.95
N PHE A 16 6.67 -6.75 -5.23
CA PHE A 16 6.13 -5.40 -5.14
C PHE A 16 7.08 -4.43 -4.42
N ALA A 17 7.79 -4.92 -3.39
CA ALA A 17 8.77 -4.14 -2.65
C ALA A 17 9.94 -3.72 -3.55
N GLU A 18 10.48 -4.64 -4.35
CA GLU A 18 11.51 -4.35 -5.35
C GLU A 18 11.04 -3.28 -6.34
N LYS A 19 9.80 -3.41 -6.83
CA LYS A 19 9.20 -2.45 -7.79
C LYS A 19 9.09 -1.02 -7.26
N ILE A 20 8.84 -0.85 -5.96
CA ILE A 20 8.71 0.48 -5.33
C ILE A 20 9.97 0.93 -4.58
N GLY A 21 11.07 0.17 -4.65
CA GLY A 21 12.31 0.45 -3.93
C GLY A 21 12.20 0.35 -2.40
N ALA A 22 11.27 -0.45 -1.89
CA ALA A 22 11.06 -0.67 -0.46
C ALA A 22 11.49 -2.08 -0.02
N THR A 23 11.47 -2.33 1.29
CA THR A 23 11.65 -3.68 1.83
C THR A 23 10.31 -4.43 1.88
N GLN A 24 10.35 -5.76 1.81
CA GLN A 24 9.16 -6.59 2.00
C GLN A 24 8.45 -6.28 3.34
N ALA A 25 9.22 -6.03 4.40
CA ALA A 25 8.69 -5.64 5.70
C ALA A 25 7.96 -4.29 5.69
N ALA A 26 8.40 -3.33 4.86
CA ALA A 26 7.68 -2.07 4.67
C ALA A 26 6.35 -2.30 3.94
N VAL A 27 6.36 -3.10 2.86
CA VAL A 27 5.12 -3.48 2.14
C VAL A 27 4.13 -4.20 3.05
N SER A 28 4.61 -5.08 3.93
CA SER A 28 3.76 -5.75 4.93
C SER A 28 3.12 -4.74 5.89
N ARG A 29 3.88 -3.74 6.36
CA ARG A 29 3.34 -2.65 7.19
C ARG A 29 2.29 -1.82 6.45
N TYR A 30 2.52 -1.51 5.17
CA TYR A 30 1.55 -0.79 4.34
C TYR A 30 0.28 -1.60 4.10
N ALA A 31 0.41 -2.91 3.88
CA ALA A 31 -0.70 -3.84 3.77
C ALA A 31 -1.53 -3.94 5.05
N ALA A 32 -0.88 -3.81 6.21
CA ALA A 32 -1.50 -3.75 7.53
C ALA A 32 -2.16 -2.39 7.86
N GLY A 33 -2.03 -1.39 6.99
CA GLY A 33 -2.69 -0.08 7.13
C GLY A 33 -1.81 1.05 7.65
N ARG A 34 -0.48 0.85 7.75
CA ARG A 34 0.45 1.96 7.98
C ARG A 34 0.47 2.85 6.73
N LEU A 35 0.28 4.16 6.91
CA LEU A 35 0.44 5.14 5.84
C LEU A 35 1.90 5.17 5.36
N PRO A 36 2.19 4.93 4.07
CA PRO A 36 3.52 5.13 3.52
C PRO A 36 3.89 6.61 3.56
N GLU A 37 5.15 6.90 3.90
CA GLU A 37 5.73 8.24 3.75
C GLU A 37 6.22 8.44 2.31
N GLU A 38 6.42 9.70 1.90
CA GLU A 38 7.18 9.98 0.68
C GLU A 38 8.63 9.49 0.85
N PRO A 39 9.26 8.89 -0.17
CA PRO A 39 8.83 8.77 -1.57
C PRO A 39 7.98 7.53 -1.90
N TYR A 40 7.71 6.66 -0.92
CA TYR A 40 7.06 5.37 -1.16
C TYR A 40 5.59 5.50 -1.56
N LEU A 41 4.91 6.52 -1.06
CA LEU A 41 3.52 6.81 -1.42
C LEU A 41 3.38 7.06 -2.93
N THR A 42 4.23 7.94 -3.49
CA THR A 42 4.31 8.19 -4.93
C THR A 42 4.70 6.93 -5.72
N ALA A 43 5.68 6.16 -5.23
CA ALA A 43 6.11 4.93 -5.88
C ALA A 43 4.97 3.88 -5.94
N ILE A 44 4.20 3.73 -4.87
CA ILE A 44 3.03 2.84 -4.83
C ILE A 44 1.94 3.33 -5.78
N TYR A 45 1.64 4.62 -5.78
CA TYR A 45 0.64 5.21 -6.68
C TYR A 45 0.98 4.95 -8.15
N ASN A 46 2.25 5.13 -8.54
CA ASN A 46 2.72 4.84 -9.89
C ASN A 46 2.75 3.33 -10.20
N ALA A 47 3.28 2.51 -9.28
CA ALA A 47 3.42 1.06 -9.47
C ALA A 47 2.09 0.32 -9.57
N THR A 48 1.01 0.91 -9.03
CA THR A 48 -0.35 0.36 -9.05
C THR A 48 -1.22 0.96 -10.16
N ASN A 49 -0.65 1.72 -11.10
CA ASN A 49 -1.41 2.45 -12.13
C ASN A 49 -2.55 3.27 -11.53
N ARG A 50 -2.28 3.97 -10.41
CA ARG A 50 -3.23 4.83 -9.70
C ARG A 50 -4.42 4.09 -9.06
N GLN A 51 -4.39 2.76 -8.98
CA GLN A 51 -5.42 1.98 -8.29
C GLN A 51 -5.32 2.06 -6.76
N VAL A 52 -4.14 2.38 -6.23
CA VAL A 52 -3.93 2.62 -4.80
C VAL A 52 -3.47 4.07 -4.61
N THR A 53 -4.24 4.84 -3.84
CA THR A 53 -4.05 6.27 -3.59
C THR A 53 -3.75 6.55 -2.12
N ALA A 54 -3.44 7.81 -1.75
CA ALA A 54 -3.30 8.18 -0.34
C ALA A 54 -4.58 7.92 0.48
N ASN A 55 -5.74 8.16 -0.13
CA ASN A 55 -7.05 7.92 0.51
C ASN A 55 -7.24 6.45 0.87
N ASP A 56 -6.61 5.57 0.11
CA ASP A 56 -6.59 4.13 0.37
C ASP A 56 -5.87 3.77 1.67
N PHE A 57 -5.03 4.64 2.22
CA PHE A 57 -4.39 4.42 3.52
C PHE A 57 -5.07 5.18 4.66
N VAL A 58 -5.80 6.25 4.35
CA VAL A 58 -6.46 7.13 5.32
C VAL A 58 -7.83 6.59 5.80
N GLY A 59 -8.46 5.71 5.01
CA GLY A 59 -9.78 5.11 5.31
C GLY A 59 -9.88 4.30 6.62
N HIS A 60 -8.77 4.02 7.31
CA HIS A 60 -8.79 3.34 8.61
C HIS A 60 -8.98 4.27 9.82
N LYS A 61 -9.07 5.60 9.65
CA LYS A 61 -9.31 6.55 10.75
C LYS A 61 -10.77 6.89 11.05
N GLN A 62 -11.75 6.42 10.27
CA GLN A 62 -13.15 6.75 10.52
C GLN A 62 -14.09 5.54 10.36
N ARG A 63 -14.34 4.87 11.48
CA ARG A 63 -15.66 4.42 11.93
C ARG A 63 -15.55 3.86 13.36
N ALA A 64 -15.26 4.74 14.32
CA ALA A 64 -15.83 4.59 15.65
C ALA A 64 -17.13 5.39 15.62
N VAL A 65 -18.20 4.77 15.09
CA VAL A 65 -19.56 5.29 15.35
C VAL A 65 -19.89 4.80 16.75
N LYS A 66 -20.08 5.78 17.63
CA LYS A 66 -20.48 5.61 19.02
C LYS A 66 -21.90 5.07 19.13
#